data_AF-A0A7W0N6D5-F1
#
_entry.id   AF-A0A7W0N6D5-F1
#
_cell.length_a   1.000
_cell.length_b   1.000
_cell.length_c   1.000
_cell.angle_alpha   90.00
_cell.angle_beta   90.00
_cell.angle_gamma   90.00
#
_symmetry.space_group_name_H-M   'P 1'
#
loop_
_entity.id
_entity.type
_entity.pdbx_description
1 polymer ?
#
loop_
_entity_poly.entity_id
_entity_poly.type
_entity_poly.pdbx_seq_one_letter_code
_entity_poly.pdbx_strand_id
1 'polypeptide(L)' 'MRLQSSGAITLGKNLEVGSYILQTIIVDAAAKGKDLFAMQFVEFEVVE' A
#
# COMPACT_ATOMS: atom_id res chain seq x y z
N MET A 1 -2.04 -19.95 4.81
CA MET A 1 -1.43 -19.05 5.81
C MET A 1 -1.95 -17.65 5.53
N ARG A 2 -2.69 -17.04 6.46
CA ARG A 2 -3.19 -15.66 6.31
C ARG A 2 -2.20 -14.76 7.05
N LEU A 3 -1.39 -14.01 6.31
CA LEU A 3 -0.50 -13.01 6.90
C LEU A 3 -1.36 -11.81 7.29
N GLN A 4 -1.56 -11.59 8.59
CA GLN A 4 -2.15 -10.37 9.13
C GLN A 4 -1.03 -9.49 9.68
N SER A 5 -0.77 -8.39 9.01
CA SER A 5 0.16 -7.33 9.43
C SER A 5 -0.67 -6.07 9.65
N SER A 6 -0.65 -5.52 10.87
CA SER A 6 -1.21 -4.20 11.16
C SER A 6 -0.06 -3.19 11.19
N GLY A 7 -0.15 -2.16 10.34
CA GLY A 7 0.80 -1.06 10.32
C GLY A 7 0.10 0.22 9.89
N ALA A 8 0.68 1.37 10.25
CA ALA A 8 0.24 2.67 9.78
C ALA A 8 1.30 3.23 8.83
N ILE A 9 0.86 3.73 7.69
CA ILE A 9 1.70 4.49 6.76
C ILE A 9 1.26 5.94 6.89
N THR A 10 2.19 6.82 7.27
CA THR A 10 1.96 8.25 7.24
C THR A 10 2.41 8.78 5.89
N LEU A 11 1.48 9.32 5.12
CA LEU A 11 1.82 10.05 3.90
C LEU A 11 2.51 11.38 4.27
N GLY A 12 3.33 11.91 3.36
CA GLY A 12 4.08 13.13 3.59
C GLY A 12 3.20 14.32 4.00
N LYS A 13 3.82 15.35 4.58
CA LYS A 13 3.13 16.61 4.88
C LYS A 13 3.00 17.42 3.59
N ASN A 14 1.84 18.04 3.37
CA ASN A 14 1.48 18.87 2.19
C ASN A 14 1.03 18.08 0.95
N LEU A 15 0.15 17.09 1.11
CA LEU A 15 -0.63 16.62 -0.03
C LEU A 15 -1.59 17.72 -0.47
N GLU A 16 -1.57 18.06 -1.75
CA GLU A 16 -2.54 18.97 -2.33
C GLU A 16 -3.94 18.32 -2.31
N VAL A 17 -4.98 19.14 -2.19
CA VAL A 17 -6.37 18.67 -2.30
C VAL A 17 -6.58 18.00 -3.65
N GLY A 18 -7.23 16.84 -3.64
CA GLY A 18 -7.51 16.08 -4.87
C GLY A 18 -7.59 14.58 -4.68
N SER A 19 -7.78 13.87 -5.79
CA SER A 19 -7.94 12.42 -5.82
C SER A 19 -6.60 11.70 -6.04
N TYR A 20 -6.39 10.64 -5.27
CA TYR A 20 -5.17 9.85 -5.27
C TYR A 20 -5.48 8.35 -5.30
N ILE A 21 -4.53 7.59 -5.84
CA ILE A 21 -4.54 6.13 -5.80
C ILE A 21 -3.28 5.69 -5.05
N LEU A 22 -3.46 5.11 -3.86
CA LEU A 22 -2.38 4.43 -3.14
C LEU A 22 -2.24 3.00 -3.66
N GLN A 23 -1.18 2.75 -4.42
CA GLN A 23 -0.79 1.40 -4.83
C GLN A 23 0.11 0.76 -3.79
N THR A 24 -0.35 -0.35 -3.22
CA THR A 24 0.43 -1.16 -2.28
C THR A 24 0.86 -2.45 -2.98
N ILE A 25 2.17 -2.73 -2.96
CA ILE A 25 2.75 -3.97 -3.48
C ILE A 25 3.43 -4.68 -2.32
N ILE A 26 2.95 -5.86 -1.99
CA ILE A 26 3.54 -6.73 -0.96
C ILE A 26 4.38 -7.77 -1.69
N VAL A 27 5.65 -7.89 -1.33
CA VAL A 27 6.58 -8.88 -1.89
C VAL A 27 7.06 -9.80 -0.77
N ASP A 28 6.95 -11.11 -0.97
CA ASP A 28 7.54 -12.10 -0.05
C ASP A 28 9.01 -12.36 -0.41
N ALA A 29 9.91 -11.63 0.23
CA ALA A 29 11.36 -11.81 0.04
C ALA A 29 11.88 -13.19 0.49
N ALA A 30 11.12 -13.94 1.29
CA ALA A 30 11.50 -15.27 1.75
C ALA A 30 11.06 -16.39 0.80
N ALA A 31 10.28 -16.08 -0.25
CA ALA A 31 9.68 -17.05 -1.16
C ALA A 31 10.67 -17.74 -2.15
N LYS A 32 11.99 -17.50 -2.02
CA LYS A 32 13.12 -18.18 -2.71
C LYS A 32 12.75 -18.72 -4.12
N GLY A 33 12.36 -17.82 -5.03
CA GLY A 33 12.19 -18.14 -6.46
C GLY A 33 10.74 -18.31 -6.94
N LYS A 34 9.74 -18.11 -6.10
CA LYS A 34 8.37 -17.83 -6.57
C LYS A 34 8.07 -16.36 -6.30
N ASP A 35 7.80 -15.60 -7.36
CA ASP A 35 7.37 -14.20 -7.26
C ASP A 35 5.95 -14.15 -6.66
N LEU A 36 5.88 -14.27 -5.34
CA LEU A 36 4.66 -14.08 -4.58
C LEU A 36 4.55 -12.60 -4.26
N PHE A 37 3.82 -11.89 -5.12
CA PHE A 37 3.41 -10.52 -4.84
C PHE A 37 1.88 -10.41 -4.76
N ALA A 38 1.42 -9.52 -3.89
CA ALA A 38 0.03 -9.11 -3.82
C ALA A 38 -0.05 -7.61 -4.09
N MET A 39 -1.01 -7.21 -4.91
CA MET A 39 -1.21 -5.81 -5.27
C MET A 39 -2.59 -5.35 -4.78
N GLN A 40 -2.64 -4.17 -4.18
CA GLN A 40 -3.87 -3.54 -3.75
C GLN A 40 -3.85 -2.07 -4.13
N PHE A 41 -5.00 -1.56 -4.56
CA PHE A 41 -5.23 -0.15 -4.82
C PHE A 41 -6.22 0.38 -3.80
N VAL A 42 -5.92 1.55 -3.24
CA VAL A 42 -6.82 2.29 -2.37
C VAL A 42 -7.01 3.67 -2.98
N GLU A 43 -8.21 3.93 -3.46
CA GLU A 43 -8.61 5.24 -3.94
C GLU A 43 -9.02 6.11 -2.75
N PHE A 44 -8.49 7.32 -2.67
CA PHE A 44 -8.83 8.27 -1.62
C PHE A 44 -8.76 9.71 -2.14
N GLU A 45 -9.42 10.61 -1.43
CA GLU A 45 -9.44 12.03 -1.72
C GLU A 45 -8.91 12.80 -0.52
N VAL A 46 -8.02 13.75 -0.78
CA VAL A 46 -7.59 14.74 0.19
C VAL A 46 -8.53 15.93 0.07
N VAL A 47 -9.24 16.22 1.15
CA VAL A 47 -10.17 17.35 1.29
C VAL A 47 -9.63 18.35 2.33
N GLU A 48 -10.12 19.60 2.31
CA GLU A 48 -9.76 20.64 3.30
C GLU A 48 -10.29 20.37 4.72
#